data_AF-A0A3B9LUU2-F1
#
_entry.id   AF-A0A3B9LUU2-F1
#
_cell.length_a   1.000
_cell.length_b   1.000
_cell.length_c   1.000
_cell.angle_alpha   90.00
_cell.angle_beta   90.00
_cell.angle_gamma   90.00
#
_symmetry.space_group_name_H-M   'P 1'
#
loop_
_entity.id
_entity.type
_entity.pdbx_description
1 polymer ?
#
loop_
_entity_poly.entity_id
_entity_poly.type
_entity_poly.pdbx_seq_one_letter_code
_entity_poly.pdbx_strand_id
1 'polypeptide(L)'
;RIASLNPLLHAVIETNPDALAIAQARDRERRAGRIRGPLHGIPVLVKDNLATNDKMQTTAGSFALVNSTVPSDSVVVNRLRAAGAVILGKANLSEWANFRGNAPFNGWSARGGFTRDPYLLSFDPCGSSSGS
;
A
#
# COMPACT_ATOMS: atom_id res chain seq x y z
N ARG A 1 -8.16 -4.33 12.21
CA ARG A 1 -7.01 -3.55 12.73
C ARG A 1 -6.76 -2.28 11.93
N ILE A 2 -6.65 -2.31 10.58
CA ILE A 2 -6.56 -1.07 9.77
C ILE A 2 -7.73 -0.14 10.09
N ALA A 3 -8.97 -0.62 10.00
CA ALA A 3 -10.16 0.21 10.27
C ALA A 3 -10.18 0.88 11.66
N SER A 4 -9.58 0.26 12.68
CA SER A 4 -9.60 0.78 14.05
C SER A 4 -8.44 1.74 14.36
N LEU A 5 -7.28 1.58 13.72
CA LEU A 5 -6.07 2.35 14.03
C LEU A 5 -5.69 3.36 12.95
N ASN A 6 -6.03 3.09 11.70
CA ASN A 6 -5.64 3.96 10.58
C ASN A 6 -6.29 5.36 10.61
N PRO A 7 -7.50 5.57 11.16
CA PRO A 7 -8.01 6.93 11.37
C PRO A 7 -7.11 7.80 12.25
N LEU A 8 -6.26 7.19 13.08
CA LEU A 8 -5.25 7.87 13.90
C LEU A 8 -3.87 7.89 13.23
N LEU A 9 -3.44 6.75 12.67
CA LEU A 9 -2.08 6.55 12.19
C LEU A 9 -1.85 7.00 10.74
N HIS A 10 -2.90 7.04 9.91
CA HIS A 10 -2.83 7.41 8.49
C HIS A 10 -1.76 6.64 7.67
N ALA A 11 -1.36 5.44 8.11
CA ALA A 11 -0.33 4.64 7.45
C ALA A 11 -0.81 3.97 6.15
N VAL A 12 -2.11 3.71 6.02
CA VAL A 12 -2.75 3.10 4.84
C VAL A 12 -3.56 4.17 4.10
N ILE A 13 -3.17 4.49 2.86
CA ILE A 13 -3.86 5.51 2.06
C ILE A 13 -5.08 4.93 1.33
N GLU A 14 -5.05 3.62 1.02
CA GLU A 14 -6.14 2.94 0.33
C GLU A 14 -6.11 1.44 0.64
N THR A 15 -7.26 0.81 0.83
CA THR A 15 -7.38 -0.65 0.97
C THR A 15 -7.83 -1.26 -0.35
N ASN A 16 -7.30 -2.42 -0.71
CA ASN A 16 -7.72 -3.14 -1.91
C ASN A 16 -9.15 -3.68 -1.72
N PRO A 17 -10.14 -3.24 -2.51
CA PRO A 17 -11.52 -3.72 -2.37
C PRO A 17 -11.66 -5.22 -2.67
N ASP A 18 -10.75 -5.81 -3.45
CA ASP A 18 -10.78 -7.21 -3.83
C ASP A 18 -9.91 -8.10 -2.89
N ALA A 19 -9.28 -7.54 -1.84
CA ALA A 19 -8.35 -8.26 -0.96
C ALA A 19 -8.95 -9.57 -0.40
N LEU A 20 -10.19 -9.52 0.07
CA LEU A 20 -10.88 -10.70 0.63
C LEU A 20 -11.14 -11.77 -0.44
N ALA A 21 -11.60 -11.36 -1.64
CA ALA A 21 -11.84 -12.29 -2.74
C ALA A 21 -10.55 -12.96 -3.21
N ILE A 22 -9.46 -12.19 -3.26
CA ILE A 22 -8.11 -12.68 -3.58
C ILE A 22 -7.63 -13.67 -2.50
N ALA A 23 -7.79 -13.35 -1.22
CA ALA A 23 -7.43 -14.23 -0.12
C ALA A 23 -8.20 -15.56 -0.17
N GLN A 24 -9.52 -15.51 -0.38
CA GLN A 24 -10.35 -16.71 -0.55
C GLN A 24 -9.90 -17.57 -1.76
N ALA A 25 -9.42 -16.94 -2.83
CA ALA A 25 -8.85 -17.67 -3.96
C ALA A 25 -7.53 -18.38 -3.58
N ARG A 26 -6.66 -17.73 -2.78
CA ARG A 26 -5.46 -18.37 -2.23
C ARG A 26 -5.80 -19.53 -1.30
N ASP A 27 -6.86 -19.41 -0.49
CA ASP A 27 -7.34 -20.51 0.36
C ASP A 27 -7.87 -21.70 -0.46
N ARG A 28 -8.64 -21.43 -1.53
CA ARG A 28 -9.09 -22.49 -2.47
C ARG A 28 -7.92 -23.20 -3.13
N GLU A 29 -6.90 -22.46 -3.57
CA GLU A 29 -5.68 -23.04 -4.13
C GLU A 29 -4.94 -23.91 -3.11
N ARG A 30 -4.79 -23.42 -1.86
CA ARG A 30 -4.16 -24.17 -0.76
C ARG A 30 -4.91 -25.46 -0.46
N ARG A 31 -6.23 -25.43 -0.34
CA ARG A 31 -7.07 -26.63 -0.13
C ARG A 31 -6.95 -27.64 -1.27
N ALA A 32 -6.70 -27.16 -2.49
CA ALA A 32 -6.47 -28.01 -3.67
C ALA A 32 -5.00 -28.44 -3.83
N GLY A 33 -4.13 -28.22 -2.83
CA GLY A 33 -2.70 -28.59 -2.90
C GLY A 33 -1.85 -27.71 -3.83
N ARG A 34 -2.37 -26.59 -4.35
CA ARG A 34 -1.68 -25.68 -5.28
C ARG A 34 -1.07 -24.49 -4.55
N ILE A 35 0.04 -24.70 -3.85
CA ILE A 35 0.75 -23.65 -3.09
C ILE A 35 1.79 -22.98 -4.00
N ARG A 36 1.77 -21.65 -4.06
CA ARG A 36 2.64 -20.82 -4.93
C ARG A 36 4.01 -20.48 -4.34
N GLY A 37 4.27 -20.88 -3.10
CA GLY A 37 5.53 -20.65 -2.39
C GLY A 37 5.33 -20.05 -0.99
N PRO A 38 6.40 -19.53 -0.36
CA PRO A 38 6.36 -19.00 1.01
C PRO A 38 5.39 -17.83 1.23
N LEU A 39 5.08 -17.07 0.17
CA LEU A 39 4.18 -15.91 0.24
C LEU A 39 2.71 -16.24 -0.07
N HIS A 40 2.37 -17.53 -0.24
CA HIS A 40 1.02 -17.94 -0.62
C HIS A 40 -0.02 -17.56 0.44
N GLY A 41 -0.88 -16.60 0.11
CA GLY A 41 -1.93 -16.08 0.99
C GLY A 41 -1.46 -15.01 1.97
N ILE A 42 -0.19 -14.61 1.95
CA ILE A 42 0.34 -13.62 2.89
C ILE A 42 -0.14 -12.21 2.51
N PRO A 43 -0.83 -11.48 3.41
CA PRO A 43 -1.24 -10.11 3.14
C PRO A 43 -0.06 -9.14 3.25
N VAL A 44 0.10 -8.26 2.27
CA VAL A 44 1.15 -7.23 2.23
C VAL A 44 0.58 -5.88 1.84
N LEU A 45 1.14 -4.79 2.37
CA LEU A 45 0.95 -3.45 1.85
C LEU A 45 2.07 -3.12 0.87
N VAL A 46 1.76 -2.30 -0.13
CA VAL A 46 2.77 -1.74 -1.05
C VAL A 46 2.69 -0.23 -1.00
N LYS A 47 3.82 0.47 -1.07
CA LYS A 47 3.84 1.94 -1.09
C LYS A 47 3.05 2.47 -2.29
N ASP A 48 2.32 3.57 -2.11
CA ASP A 48 1.41 4.15 -3.13
C ASP A 48 2.12 4.72 -4.39
N ASN A 49 3.44 4.66 -4.45
CA ASN A 49 4.22 4.90 -5.67
C ASN A 49 4.59 3.63 -6.45
N LEU A 50 4.16 2.44 -6.00
CA LEU A 50 4.28 1.19 -6.75
C LEU A 50 3.00 0.94 -7.54
N ALA A 51 3.12 0.85 -8.86
CA ALA A 51 1.99 0.61 -9.76
C ALA A 51 1.30 -0.74 -9.44
N THR A 52 -0.02 -0.69 -9.26
CA THR A 52 -0.92 -1.85 -9.30
C THR A 52 -1.97 -1.61 -10.37
N ASN A 53 -2.09 -2.53 -11.33
CA ASN A 53 -3.13 -2.50 -12.35
C ASN A 53 -4.35 -3.27 -11.85
N ASP A 54 -5.00 -2.70 -10.83
CA ASP A 54 -6.21 -3.21 -10.20
C ASP A 54 -7.13 -2.03 -9.81
N LYS A 55 -8.06 -2.24 -8.88
CA LYS A 55 -9.02 -1.21 -8.47
C LYS A 55 -8.46 -0.16 -7.52
N MET A 56 -7.17 -0.24 -7.15
CA MET A 56 -6.52 0.78 -6.33
C MET A 56 -5.84 1.84 -7.20
N GLN A 57 -5.68 3.03 -6.64
CA GLN A 57 -4.97 4.14 -7.28
C GLN A 57 -3.46 4.05 -7.00
N THR A 58 -2.63 4.58 -7.90
CA THR A 58 -1.18 4.76 -7.67
C THR A 58 -0.87 6.25 -7.78
N THR A 59 -0.83 6.94 -6.65
CA THR A 59 -0.90 8.41 -6.64
C THR A 59 0.37 9.11 -6.20
N ALA A 60 1.38 8.36 -5.71
CA ALA A 60 2.52 8.94 -5.00
C ALA A 60 2.12 9.95 -3.90
N GLY A 61 0.93 9.73 -3.30
CA GLY A 61 0.33 10.62 -2.31
C GLY A 61 -0.30 11.91 -2.86
N SER A 62 -0.31 12.12 -4.18
CA SER A 62 -0.74 13.38 -4.79
C SER A 62 -2.13 13.32 -5.44
N PHE A 63 -2.94 14.35 -5.22
CA PHE A 63 -4.24 14.49 -5.87
C PHE A 63 -4.14 14.60 -7.40
N ALA A 64 -3.00 15.06 -7.93
CA ALA A 64 -2.79 15.17 -9.38
C ALA A 64 -2.87 13.82 -10.12
N LEU A 65 -2.65 12.70 -9.41
CA LEU A 65 -2.67 11.34 -9.97
C LEU A 65 -3.91 10.55 -9.59
N VAL A 66 -4.87 11.14 -8.86
CA VAL A 66 -6.14 10.47 -8.58
C VAL A 66 -6.88 10.23 -9.90
N ASN A 67 -7.38 9.01 -10.08
CA ASN A 67 -7.99 8.50 -11.31
C ASN A 67 -7.03 8.35 -12.50
N SER A 68 -5.72 8.46 -12.28
CA SER A 68 -4.74 8.09 -13.30
C SER A 68 -4.74 6.56 -13.49
N THR A 69 -4.51 6.11 -14.73
CA THR A 69 -4.43 4.69 -15.06
C THR A 69 -2.97 4.30 -15.26
N VAL A 70 -2.52 3.29 -14.54
CA VAL A 70 -1.21 2.66 -14.80
C VAL A 70 -1.37 1.61 -15.90
N PRO A 71 -0.39 1.44 -16.80
CA PRO A 71 -0.51 0.47 -17.90
C PRO A 71 -0.39 -0.99 -17.43
N SER A 72 0.26 -1.23 -16.29
CA SER A 72 0.50 -2.57 -15.75
C SER A 72 0.93 -2.51 -14.27
N ASP A 73 0.92 -3.68 -13.62
CA ASP A 73 1.61 -3.85 -12.34
C ASP A 73 3.10 -3.54 -12.50
N SER A 74 3.70 -2.91 -11.49
CA SER A 74 5.17 -2.85 -11.40
C SER A 74 5.75 -4.26 -11.29
N VAL A 75 7.01 -4.44 -11.71
CA VAL A 75 7.67 -5.77 -11.71
C VAL A 75 7.62 -6.45 -10.34
N VAL A 76 7.81 -5.68 -9.26
CA VAL A 76 7.75 -6.21 -7.89
C VAL A 76 6.34 -6.66 -7.50
N VAL A 77 5.31 -5.89 -7.83
CA VAL A 77 3.90 -6.26 -7.57
C VAL A 77 3.52 -7.51 -8.33
N ASN A 78 3.92 -7.61 -9.60
CA ASN A 78 3.69 -8.79 -10.42
C ASN A 78 4.32 -10.04 -9.78
N ARG A 79 5.59 -9.94 -9.35
CA ARG A 79 6.28 -11.05 -8.65
C ARG A 79 5.63 -11.43 -7.33
N LEU A 80 5.16 -10.46 -6.53
CA LEU A 80 4.42 -10.72 -5.30
C LEU A 80 3.12 -11.50 -5.57
N ARG A 81 2.34 -11.08 -6.57
CA ARG A 81 1.13 -11.78 -6.98
C ARG A 81 1.42 -13.20 -7.50
N ALA A 82 2.48 -13.36 -8.29
CA ALA A 82 2.91 -14.67 -8.79
C ALA A 82 3.27 -15.63 -7.65
N ALA A 83 3.95 -15.12 -6.61
CA ALA A 83 4.27 -15.85 -5.37
C ALA A 83 3.05 -16.12 -4.46
N GLY A 84 1.86 -15.62 -4.85
CA GLY A 84 0.61 -15.84 -4.14
C GLY A 84 0.31 -14.84 -3.02
N ALA A 85 1.05 -13.74 -2.90
CA ALA A 85 0.76 -12.70 -1.92
C ALA A 85 -0.59 -12.02 -2.20
N VAL A 86 -1.22 -11.53 -1.14
CA VAL A 86 -2.46 -10.75 -1.19
C VAL A 86 -2.08 -9.29 -0.97
N ILE A 87 -2.16 -8.45 -2.01
CA ILE A 87 -1.95 -7.01 -1.84
C ILE A 87 -3.16 -6.44 -1.10
N LEU A 88 -2.99 -6.14 0.19
CA LEU A 88 -4.03 -5.68 1.10
C LEU A 88 -4.44 -4.23 0.82
N GLY A 89 -3.53 -3.43 0.28
CA GLY A 89 -3.73 -1.99 0.09
C GLY A 89 -2.44 -1.26 -0.27
N LYS A 90 -2.57 0.06 -0.29
CA LYS A 90 -1.51 1.04 -0.49
C LYS A 90 -1.11 1.68 0.83
N ALA A 91 0.18 1.74 1.11
CA ALA A 91 0.73 2.49 2.24
C ALA A 91 0.95 3.96 1.84
N ASN A 92 0.65 4.87 2.77
CA ASN A 92 0.92 6.31 2.64
C ASN A 92 2.44 6.58 2.64
N LEU A 93 2.81 7.77 2.16
CA LEU A 93 4.20 8.20 1.95
C LEU A 93 4.32 9.71 2.11
N SER A 94 5.55 10.21 2.24
CA SER A 94 5.83 11.61 1.91
C SER A 94 5.53 11.85 0.43
N GLU A 95 4.69 12.84 0.11
CA GLU A 95 4.25 13.13 -1.26
C GLU A 95 5.41 13.22 -2.25
N TRP A 96 5.24 12.65 -3.46
CA TRP A 96 6.30 12.56 -4.48
C TRP A 96 7.61 11.98 -3.96
N ALA A 97 7.51 11.01 -3.07
CA ALA A 97 8.64 10.36 -2.41
C ALA A 97 9.61 11.33 -1.71
N ASN A 98 9.07 12.43 -1.15
CA ASN A 98 9.83 13.51 -0.51
C ASN A 98 10.66 14.39 -1.47
N PHE A 99 10.38 14.33 -2.77
CA PHE A 99 11.10 15.08 -3.81
C PHE A 99 10.22 16.16 -4.45
N ARG A 100 9.51 16.93 -3.60
CA ARG A 100 8.55 17.97 -4.01
C ARG A 100 9.02 19.41 -3.75
N GLY A 101 9.98 19.60 -2.85
CA GLY A 101 10.46 20.93 -2.43
C GLY A 101 11.61 20.86 -1.43
N ASN A 102 12.00 22.00 -0.85
CA ASN A 102 13.23 22.12 -0.04
C ASN A 102 13.10 21.63 1.42
N ALA A 103 11.89 21.56 1.98
CA ALA A 103 11.63 21.05 3.33
C ALA A 103 10.27 20.32 3.39
N PRO A 104 10.10 19.22 2.64
CA PRO A 104 8.84 18.47 2.65
C PRO A 104 8.66 17.75 3.99
N PHE A 105 7.42 17.74 4.49
CA PHE A 105 7.06 17.06 5.74
C PHE A 105 7.08 15.54 5.53
N ASN A 106 7.91 14.85 6.31
CA ASN A 106 7.96 13.39 6.36
C ASN A 106 6.59 12.80 6.72
N GLY A 107 6.15 11.78 6.00
CA GLY A 107 4.88 11.11 6.23
C GLY A 107 3.63 11.88 5.83
N TRP A 108 3.76 13.12 5.33
CA TRP A 108 2.63 13.88 4.81
C TRP A 108 2.44 13.65 3.31
N SER A 109 1.20 13.38 2.92
CA SER A 109 0.76 13.57 1.54
C SER A 109 -0.60 14.24 1.47
N ALA A 110 -0.85 14.96 0.37
CA ALA A 110 -2.11 15.66 0.18
C ALA A 110 -3.31 14.70 0.21
N ARG A 111 -3.17 13.51 -0.41
CA ARG A 111 -4.23 12.50 -0.46
C ARG A 111 -4.34 11.68 0.84
N GLY A 112 -3.21 11.29 1.44
CA GLY A 112 -3.19 10.36 2.59
C GLY A 112 -3.20 11.02 3.96
N GLY A 113 -2.96 12.33 4.02
CA GLY A 113 -2.77 13.05 5.28
C GLY A 113 -1.40 12.76 5.91
N PHE A 114 -1.30 12.99 7.22
CA PHE A 114 -0.05 12.87 7.98
C PHE A 114 0.04 11.51 8.67
N THR A 115 0.90 10.62 8.17
CA THR A 115 1.23 9.37 8.86
C THR A 115 1.85 9.68 10.23
N ARG A 116 1.50 8.92 11.27
CA ARG A 116 2.05 9.11 12.62
C ARG A 116 2.91 7.93 13.05
N ASP A 117 3.98 8.21 13.79
CA ASP A 117 4.79 7.20 14.44
C ASP A 117 3.94 6.44 15.49
N PRO A 118 3.82 5.10 15.39
CA PRO A 118 2.99 4.32 16.31
C PRO A 118 3.57 4.19 17.73
N TYR A 119 4.87 4.48 17.95
CA TYR A 119 5.52 4.46 19.26
C TYR A 119 5.26 5.77 20.02
N LEU A 120 5.28 6.91 19.32
CA LEU A 120 4.98 8.22 19.89
C LEU A 120 4.32 9.11 18.83
N LEU A 121 3.01 9.34 18.95
CA LEU A 121 2.20 10.00 17.91
C LEU A 121 2.64 11.42 17.53
N SER A 122 3.46 12.07 18.36
CA SER A 122 4.03 13.40 18.11
C SER A 122 5.41 13.36 17.46
N PHE A 123 6.00 12.17 17.25
CA PHE A 123 7.28 12.00 16.57
C PHE A 123 7.12 11.91 15.05
N ASP A 124 8.21 12.25 14.37
CA ASP A 124 8.35 12.12 12.92
C ASP A 124 8.36 10.62 12.54
N PRO A 125 7.43 10.14 11.68
CA PRO A 125 7.45 8.75 11.17
C PRO A 125 8.61 8.49 10.19
N CYS A 126 9.46 9.48 9.93
CA CYS A 126 10.49 9.51 8.90
C CYS A 126 9.88 9.32 7.50
N GLY A 127 10.69 9.03 6.48
CA GLY A 127 10.19 8.96 5.13
C GLY A 127 11.19 8.45 4.09
N SER A 128 10.81 8.39 2.82
CA SER A 128 9.45 8.69 2.34
C SER A 128 8.47 7.53 2.47
N SER A 129 8.93 6.35 2.89
CA SER A 129 8.10 5.13 3.03
C SER A 129 7.36 5.06 4.35
N SER A 130 6.82 6.18 4.82
CA SER A 130 6.38 6.35 6.22
C SER A 130 5.27 5.40 6.67
N GLY A 131 4.38 4.99 5.75
CA GLY A 131 3.27 4.08 6.08
C GLY A 131 3.60 2.59 5.92
N SER A 132 4.71 2.24 5.26
CA SER A 132 5.16 0.85 5.05
C SER A 132 6.02 0.40 6.22
#